data_AF-A0A1W9LE42-F1
#
_entry.id   AF-A0A1W9LE42-F1
#
_cell.length_a   1.000
_cell.length_b   1.000
_cell.length_c   1.000
_cell.angle_alpha   90.00
_cell.angle_beta   90.00
_cell.angle_gamma   90.00
#
_symmetry.space_group_name_H-M   'P 1'
#
loop_
_entity.id
_entity.type
_entity.pdbx_description
1 polymer ?
#
loop_
_entity_poly.entity_id
_entity_poly.type
_entity_poly.pdbx_seq_one_letter_code
_entity_poly.pdbx_strand_id
1 'polypeptide(L)'
;MTEPAIQSQESIARTLGLDESGNNKRRLKRRMWWGVAVAATVLVVVTLCSRYSNSKSVRYETRPVRRGDLVVTVSATGTLEPVKQVDVGIEVSGTIKTVEVDYNDEVKVGQVLARIDTSKLEAQALQSEAALESVRARLLQAKASVKEAEAKWARLKRLSELSGGKTPSQNDLDVAEATLARAKADEASAKASVAQTQASFDVTLTELSKAVIRSSINGIVLKRSVEPGQTVAAAFQSPVLFTLAENLAQLELRADVDEADVGQVQKGQDATFTVDAYPDETFPARITKVRFGSQTVDGVVTYKTILKVDNSNGNLRPGMTATAVISVKKVKDALLVPNAALRFSPPQQQQIVEPNGSLVSKLLPHPPGSSQKPSEQTGEKSKEQLVWTLRNGQLTPVTIIKGVTDGVVTEVLGGAVEPGMELVTDMGSIK
;
A
#
# COMPACT_ATOMS: atom_id res chain seq x y z
N MET A 1 92.02 -7.13 -12.72
CA MET A 1 91.89 -8.33 -13.56
C MET A 1 90.89 -7.99 -14.65
N THR A 2 91.17 -7.89 -15.94
CA THR A 2 92.37 -7.91 -16.78
C THR A 2 91.88 -7.35 -18.12
N GLU A 3 92.69 -6.52 -18.79
CA GLU A 3 92.67 -6.15 -20.23
C GLU A 3 92.49 -7.36 -21.18
N PRO A 4 92.35 -7.20 -22.53
CA PRO A 4 92.86 -6.12 -23.40
C PRO A 4 91.79 -5.51 -24.35
N ALA A 5 91.92 -4.31 -24.93
CA ALA A 5 93.01 -3.65 -25.69
C ALA A 5 93.21 -4.20 -27.12
N ILE A 6 93.65 -3.27 -27.99
CA ILE A 6 94.07 -3.37 -29.41
C ILE A 6 92.98 -2.88 -30.39
N GLN A 7 93.21 -2.02 -31.38
CA GLN A 7 94.23 -1.01 -31.68
C GLN A 7 93.78 -0.39 -33.01
N SER A 8 93.85 0.92 -33.11
CA SER A 8 93.83 1.70 -34.34
C SER A 8 95.12 1.47 -35.16
N GLN A 9 95.02 1.33 -36.49
CA GLN A 9 95.98 1.82 -37.49
C GLN A 9 95.20 2.17 -38.77
N GLU A 10 95.08 3.45 -39.13
CA GLU A 10 96.04 4.22 -39.97
C GLU A 10 96.09 3.68 -41.41
N SER A 11 95.38 4.31 -42.35
CA SER A 11 95.83 5.46 -43.15
C SER A 11 97.06 5.15 -44.01
N ILE A 12 96.95 5.23 -45.33
CA ILE A 12 98.03 5.65 -46.26
C ILE A 12 97.39 5.98 -47.62
N ALA A 13 97.97 7.00 -48.28
CA ALA A 13 97.56 7.69 -49.52
C ALA A 13 96.47 8.75 -49.29
N ARG A 14 96.74 9.90 -48.64
CA ARG A 14 97.73 10.96 -48.96
C ARG A 14 97.52 11.54 -50.37
N THR A 15 97.76 12.85 -50.47
CA THR A 15 98.15 13.61 -51.68
C THR A 15 96.95 14.04 -52.56
N LEU A 16 96.39 15.24 -52.36
CA LEU A 16 96.77 16.53 -52.98
C LEU A 16 96.29 16.70 -54.44
N GLY A 17 95.65 17.83 -54.71
CA GLY A 17 95.51 18.44 -56.06
C GLY A 17 94.10 18.34 -56.65
N LEU A 18 93.26 19.40 -56.61
CA LEU A 18 93.14 20.48 -57.62
C LEU A 18 92.51 19.96 -58.93
N ASP A 19 91.54 20.59 -59.60
CA ASP A 19 90.79 21.83 -59.44
C ASP A 19 89.55 21.78 -60.39
N GLU A 20 88.66 22.74 -60.20
CA GLU A 20 87.59 23.26 -61.09
C GLU A 20 87.10 22.53 -62.37
N SER A 21 85.76 22.40 -62.48
CA SER A 21 84.98 23.08 -63.53
C SER A 21 83.48 22.76 -63.40
N GLY A 22 82.65 23.81 -63.35
CA GLY A 22 81.20 23.70 -63.19
C GLY A 22 80.47 23.32 -64.48
N ASN A 23 79.32 22.65 -64.35
CA ASN A 23 78.22 22.87 -65.29
C ASN A 23 76.83 22.46 -64.76
N ASN A 24 76.10 23.44 -64.26
CA ASN A 24 74.69 23.74 -64.52
C ASN A 24 73.72 22.59 -64.96
N LYS A 25 73.38 21.64 -64.08
CA LYS A 25 72.19 20.74 -64.23
C LYS A 25 71.41 20.46 -62.92
N ARG A 26 71.45 21.37 -61.94
CA ARG A 26 70.75 21.19 -60.63
C ARG A 26 69.44 21.99 -60.45
N ARG A 27 69.00 22.78 -61.45
CA ARG A 27 67.77 23.60 -61.34
C ARG A 27 66.47 22.93 -61.86
N LEU A 28 66.54 21.86 -62.66
CA LEU A 28 65.33 21.16 -63.15
C LEU A 28 64.76 20.12 -62.17
N LYS A 29 65.61 19.36 -61.44
CA LYS A 29 65.15 18.36 -60.46
C LYS A 29 64.45 18.97 -59.23
N ARG A 30 64.71 20.24 -58.91
CA ARG A 30 64.13 20.93 -57.75
C ARG A 30 62.71 21.47 -58.01
N ARG A 31 62.37 21.81 -59.27
CA ARG A 31 61.00 22.19 -59.67
C ARG A 31 60.05 20.99 -59.75
N MET A 32 60.55 19.82 -60.14
CA MET A 32 59.76 18.59 -60.18
C MET A 32 59.36 18.11 -58.77
N TRP A 33 60.25 18.28 -57.78
CA TRP A 33 59.95 17.96 -56.37
C TRP A 33 58.93 18.92 -55.72
N TRP A 34 58.93 20.20 -56.10
CA TRP A 34 57.90 21.15 -55.66
C TRP A 34 56.53 20.85 -56.29
N GLY A 35 56.49 20.41 -57.56
CA GLY A 35 55.25 19.97 -58.21
C GLY A 35 54.61 18.75 -57.53
N VAL A 36 55.43 17.76 -57.13
CA VAL A 36 54.95 16.58 -56.41
C VAL A 36 54.52 16.91 -54.98
N ALA A 37 55.23 17.81 -54.29
CA ALA A 37 54.84 18.25 -52.95
C ALA A 37 53.51 19.02 -52.96
N VAL A 38 53.28 19.88 -53.96
CA VAL A 38 52.00 20.61 -54.11
C VAL A 38 50.87 19.66 -54.52
N ALA A 39 51.13 18.69 -55.41
CA ALA A 39 50.13 17.67 -55.75
C ALA A 39 49.77 16.79 -54.54
N ALA A 40 50.75 16.45 -53.68
CA ALA A 40 50.52 15.69 -52.46
C ALA A 40 49.75 16.50 -51.41
N THR A 41 50.03 17.79 -51.22
CA THR A 41 49.26 18.63 -50.31
C THR A 41 47.85 18.90 -50.82
N VAL A 42 47.66 19.09 -52.13
CA VAL A 42 46.32 19.20 -52.72
C VAL A 42 45.56 17.87 -52.57
N LEU A 43 46.21 16.72 -52.78
CA LEU A 43 45.57 15.41 -52.58
C LEU A 43 45.22 15.18 -51.10
N VAL A 44 46.08 15.60 -50.16
CA VAL A 44 45.81 15.55 -48.71
C VAL A 44 44.68 16.51 -48.33
N VAL A 45 44.61 17.71 -48.91
CA VAL A 45 43.53 18.69 -48.65
C VAL A 45 42.23 18.22 -49.27
N VAL A 46 42.23 17.63 -50.47
CA VAL A 46 41.03 17.07 -51.12
C VAL A 46 40.55 15.82 -50.40
N THR A 47 41.46 14.97 -49.91
CA THR A 47 41.09 13.81 -49.08
C THR A 47 40.62 14.24 -47.69
N LEU A 48 41.24 15.26 -47.07
CA LEU A 48 40.73 15.86 -45.81
C LEU A 48 39.36 16.52 -46.00
N CYS A 49 39.15 17.28 -47.08
CA CYS A 49 37.88 17.95 -47.37
C CYS A 49 36.79 16.94 -47.74
N SER A 50 37.08 15.88 -48.49
CA SER A 50 36.09 14.82 -48.76
C SER A 50 35.77 13.99 -47.51
N ARG A 51 36.74 13.84 -46.57
CA ARG A 51 36.50 13.23 -45.26
C ARG A 51 35.74 14.14 -44.28
N TYR A 52 35.77 15.46 -44.48
CA TYR A 52 35.01 16.43 -43.69
C TYR A 52 33.57 16.64 -44.19
N SER A 53 33.27 16.22 -45.42
CA SER A 53 31.91 16.27 -45.98
C SER A 53 31.10 15.00 -45.71
N ASN A 54 31.35 14.32 -44.60
CA ASN A 54 30.44 13.31 -44.09
C ASN A 54 29.39 14.02 -43.23
N SER A 55 28.43 14.69 -43.87
CA SER A 55 27.25 15.19 -43.18
C SER A 55 26.56 13.96 -42.58
N LYS A 56 26.62 13.81 -41.26
CA LYS A 56 25.85 12.79 -40.53
C LYS A 56 24.39 12.94 -40.95
N SER A 57 23.91 12.08 -41.85
CA SER A 57 22.51 12.10 -42.25
C SER A 57 21.71 11.60 -41.05
N VAL A 58 20.93 12.52 -40.51
CA VAL A 58 20.04 12.27 -39.39
C VAL A 58 18.90 11.40 -39.90
N ARG A 59 18.75 10.18 -39.37
CA ARG A 59 17.63 9.31 -39.70
C ARG A 59 16.59 9.43 -38.59
N TYR A 60 15.41 9.89 -38.96
CA TYR A 60 14.28 9.94 -38.04
C TYR A 60 13.58 8.58 -38.01
N GLU A 61 13.28 8.09 -36.81
CA GLU A 61 12.36 6.98 -36.62
C GLU A 61 10.94 7.54 -36.50
N THR A 62 10.05 7.06 -37.36
CA THR A 62 8.64 7.44 -37.36
C THR A 62 7.77 6.27 -36.93
N ARG A 63 6.62 6.59 -36.33
CA ARG A 63 5.56 5.64 -36.07
C ARG A 63 4.22 6.23 -36.53
N PRO A 64 3.34 5.41 -37.14
CA PRO A 64 2.06 5.90 -37.64
C PRO A 64 1.08 6.16 -36.50
N VAL A 65 0.23 7.16 -36.70
CA VAL A 65 -0.95 7.39 -35.88
C VAL A 65 -1.98 6.32 -36.21
N ARG A 66 -2.50 5.66 -35.18
CA ARG A 66 -3.44 4.56 -35.36
C ARG A 66 -4.74 4.87 -34.64
N ARG A 67 -5.82 4.28 -35.15
CA ARG A 67 -7.13 4.32 -34.50
C ARG A 67 -7.36 3.00 -33.78
N GLY A 68 -7.85 3.06 -32.54
CA GLY A 68 -8.09 1.85 -31.77
C GLY A 68 -8.59 2.15 -30.36
N ASP A 69 -8.87 1.08 -29.63
CA ASP A 69 -9.36 1.18 -28.26
C ASP A 69 -8.19 1.46 -27.30
N LEU A 70 -8.44 2.33 -26.33
CA LEU A 70 -7.51 2.69 -25.26
C LEU A 70 -8.13 2.35 -23.90
N VAL A 71 -7.43 1.51 -23.15
CA VAL A 71 -7.80 1.18 -21.77
C VAL A 71 -6.73 1.75 -20.85
N VAL A 72 -7.12 2.71 -20.02
CA VAL A 72 -6.26 3.23 -18.97
C VAL A 72 -6.41 2.31 -17.77
N THR A 73 -5.28 1.81 -17.28
CA THR A 73 -5.23 0.88 -16.16
C THR A 73 -4.42 1.44 -15.00
N VAL A 74 -4.82 1.10 -13.79
CA VAL A 74 -4.05 1.36 -12.56
C VAL A 74 -3.67 0.02 -11.95
N SER A 75 -2.39 -0.17 -11.62
CA SER A 75 -1.92 -1.34 -10.90
C SER A 75 -2.00 -1.12 -9.39
N ALA A 76 -2.44 -2.11 -8.65
CA ALA A 76 -2.47 -2.10 -7.19
C ALA A 76 -2.11 -3.48 -6.65
N THR A 77 -1.31 -3.54 -5.59
CA THR A 77 -0.96 -4.79 -4.91
C THR A 77 -1.79 -4.96 -3.66
N GLY A 78 -2.09 -6.20 -3.28
CA GLY A 78 -2.96 -6.45 -2.13
C GLY A 78 -2.96 -7.90 -1.71
N THR A 79 -3.82 -8.20 -0.74
CA THR A 79 -4.02 -9.56 -0.23
C THR A 79 -5.48 -9.99 -0.35
N LEU A 80 -5.69 -11.29 -0.61
CA LEU A 80 -7.01 -11.90 -0.56
C LEU A 80 -7.41 -12.18 0.88
N GLU A 81 -8.60 -11.74 1.27
CA GLU A 81 -9.18 -11.97 2.59
C GLU A 81 -10.61 -12.50 2.47
N PRO A 82 -11.14 -13.21 3.49
CA PRO A 82 -12.54 -13.57 3.54
C PRO A 82 -13.43 -12.33 3.68
N VAL A 83 -14.65 -12.39 3.16
CA VAL A 83 -15.64 -11.29 3.30
C VAL A 83 -15.92 -10.99 4.78
N LYS A 84 -16.07 -12.03 5.61
CA LYS A 84 -16.21 -11.90 7.06
C LYS A 84 -15.23 -12.83 7.76
N GLN A 85 -14.41 -12.22 8.61
CA GLN A 85 -13.45 -12.89 9.47
C GLN A 85 -13.68 -12.42 10.92
N VAL A 86 -13.58 -13.35 11.86
CA VAL A 86 -13.71 -13.08 13.30
C VAL A 86 -12.55 -13.72 14.04
N ASP A 87 -11.91 -12.92 14.88
CA ASP A 87 -10.87 -13.38 15.79
C ASP A 87 -11.50 -13.71 17.16
N VAL A 88 -11.34 -14.96 17.58
CA VAL A 88 -11.85 -15.49 18.85
C VAL A 88 -10.70 -15.53 19.86
N GLY A 89 -10.81 -14.69 20.90
CA GLY A 89 -9.85 -14.62 21.99
C GLY A 89 -10.35 -15.27 23.30
N ILE A 90 -9.70 -14.89 24.40
CA ILE A 90 -10.11 -15.28 25.76
C ILE A 90 -10.61 -14.10 26.57
N GLU A 91 -11.54 -14.37 27.48
CA GLU A 91 -11.97 -13.40 28.48
C GLU A 91 -11.46 -13.76 29.88
N VAL A 92 -11.24 -15.06 30.13
CA VAL A 92 -10.79 -15.57 31.43
C VAL A 92 -9.40 -16.17 31.27
N SER A 93 -8.51 -15.87 32.21
CA SER A 93 -7.13 -16.38 32.22
C SER A 93 -7.10 -17.81 32.78
N GLY A 94 -6.25 -18.66 32.21
CA GLY A 94 -6.07 -20.02 32.68
C GLY A 94 -5.22 -20.86 31.73
N THR A 95 -5.09 -22.14 32.05
CA THR A 95 -4.37 -23.11 31.21
C THR A 95 -5.36 -23.80 30.29
N ILE A 96 -5.01 -23.95 29.02
CA ILE A 96 -5.85 -24.64 28.03
C ILE A 96 -5.83 -26.13 28.33
N LYS A 97 -6.99 -26.70 28.62
CA LYS A 97 -7.15 -28.12 28.95
C LYS A 97 -7.28 -28.96 27.69
N THR A 98 -8.17 -28.59 26.79
CA THR A 98 -8.38 -29.26 25.50
C THR A 98 -8.60 -28.25 24.38
N VAL A 99 -8.22 -28.67 23.17
CA VAL A 99 -8.55 -27.99 21.92
C VAL A 99 -9.28 -29.01 21.07
N GLU A 100 -10.48 -28.68 20.62
CA GLU A 100 -11.45 -29.62 20.02
C GLU A 100 -11.56 -29.46 18.50
N VAL A 101 -10.86 -28.49 17.93
CA VAL A 101 -10.89 -28.16 16.49
C VAL A 101 -9.47 -27.88 16.00
N ASP A 102 -9.21 -28.21 14.74
CA ASP A 102 -7.95 -27.91 14.08
C ASP A 102 -8.13 -26.96 12.89
N TYR A 103 -7.02 -26.60 12.24
CA TYR A 103 -7.05 -25.79 11.02
C TYR A 103 -7.86 -26.48 9.91
N ASN A 104 -8.59 -25.68 9.12
CA ASN A 104 -9.50 -26.10 8.05
C ASN A 104 -10.79 -26.82 8.51
N ASP A 105 -11.00 -27.03 9.81
CA ASP A 105 -12.26 -27.61 10.28
C ASP A 105 -13.43 -26.64 10.09
N GLU A 106 -14.58 -27.20 9.70
CA GLU A 106 -15.85 -26.48 9.69
C GLU A 106 -16.45 -26.44 11.09
N VAL A 107 -16.82 -25.23 11.52
CA VAL A 107 -17.39 -24.95 12.84
C VAL A 107 -18.74 -24.27 12.73
N LYS A 108 -19.64 -24.58 13.67
CA LYS A 108 -20.95 -23.94 13.81
C LYS A 108 -20.97 -22.95 14.95
N VAL A 109 -21.85 -21.96 14.89
CA VAL A 109 -22.09 -21.01 16.00
C VAL A 109 -22.36 -21.79 17.29
N GLY A 110 -21.64 -21.44 18.36
CA GLY A 110 -21.76 -22.08 19.67
C GLY A 110 -20.99 -23.38 19.85
N GLN A 111 -20.40 -23.94 18.78
CA GLN A 111 -19.52 -25.10 18.86
C GLN A 111 -18.30 -24.79 19.72
N VAL A 112 -17.91 -25.74 20.56
CA VAL A 112 -16.74 -25.60 21.44
C VAL A 112 -15.48 -25.73 20.60
N LEU A 113 -14.59 -24.75 20.72
CA LEU A 113 -13.28 -24.73 20.05
C LEU A 113 -12.18 -25.17 21.00
N ALA A 114 -12.21 -24.67 22.24
CA ALA A 114 -11.26 -25.00 23.28
C ALA A 114 -11.87 -24.87 24.66
N ARG A 115 -11.26 -25.52 25.65
CA ARG A 115 -11.66 -25.47 27.06
C ARG A 115 -10.47 -25.08 27.91
N ILE A 116 -10.68 -24.12 28.81
CA ILE A 116 -9.72 -23.76 29.86
C ILE A 116 -9.92 -24.73 31.04
N ASP A 117 -8.87 -24.96 31.82
CA ASP A 117 -8.96 -25.65 33.10
C ASP A 117 -9.84 -24.86 34.08
N THR A 118 -11.00 -25.42 34.37
CA THR A 118 -12.05 -24.83 35.21
C THR A 118 -11.86 -25.12 36.69
N SER A 119 -10.87 -25.90 37.12
CA SER A 119 -10.75 -26.38 38.51
C SER A 119 -10.83 -25.25 39.55
N LYS A 120 -10.17 -24.12 39.28
CA LYS A 120 -10.22 -22.92 40.15
C LYS A 120 -11.58 -22.22 40.09
N LEU A 121 -12.16 -22.11 38.90
CA LEU A 121 -13.45 -21.42 38.67
C LEU A 121 -14.62 -22.21 39.26
N GLU A 122 -14.58 -23.54 39.19
CA GLU A 122 -15.55 -24.44 39.81
C GLU A 122 -15.50 -24.33 41.34
N ALA A 123 -14.30 -24.32 41.93
CA ALA A 123 -14.14 -24.10 43.36
C ALA A 123 -14.66 -22.72 43.81
N GLN A 124 -14.41 -21.68 43.01
CA GLN A 124 -14.93 -20.33 43.25
C GLN A 124 -16.46 -20.29 43.16
N ALA A 125 -17.05 -20.95 42.15
CA ALA A 125 -18.49 -21.06 41.98
C ALA A 125 -19.15 -21.74 43.19
N LEU A 126 -18.59 -22.87 43.63
CA LEU A 126 -19.05 -23.61 44.80
C LEU A 126 -18.96 -22.75 46.08
N GLN A 127 -17.88 -21.98 46.26
CA GLN A 127 -17.74 -21.06 47.39
C GLN A 127 -18.83 -19.97 47.38
N SER A 128 -19.09 -19.37 46.21
CA SER A 128 -20.13 -18.35 46.07
C SER A 128 -21.55 -18.89 46.23
N GLU A 129 -21.81 -20.13 45.80
CA GLU A 129 -23.07 -20.84 46.04
C GLU A 129 -23.29 -21.08 47.54
N ALA A 130 -22.27 -21.55 48.26
CA ALA A 130 -22.35 -21.74 49.71
C ALA A 130 -22.60 -20.43 50.46
N ALA A 131 -22.01 -19.32 50.00
CA ALA A 131 -22.25 -17.99 50.57
C ALA A 131 -23.71 -17.54 50.35
N LEU A 132 -24.26 -17.79 49.16
CA LEU A 132 -25.66 -17.50 48.83
C LEU A 132 -26.63 -18.31 49.72
N GLU A 133 -26.36 -19.60 49.91
CA GLU A 133 -27.16 -20.45 50.80
C GLU A 133 -27.11 -19.97 52.26
N SER A 134 -25.95 -19.51 52.74
CA SER A 134 -25.84 -18.92 54.09
C SER A 134 -26.74 -17.69 54.26
N VAL A 135 -26.78 -16.78 53.28
CA VAL A 135 -27.61 -15.58 53.35
C VAL A 135 -29.09 -15.89 53.15
N ARG A 136 -29.43 -16.90 52.32
CA ARG A 136 -30.80 -17.42 52.21
C ARG A 136 -31.30 -17.98 53.54
N ALA A 137 -30.47 -18.72 54.28
CA ALA A 137 -30.82 -19.19 55.61
C ALA A 137 -31.07 -18.02 56.60
N ARG A 138 -30.27 -16.95 56.54
CA ARG A 138 -30.50 -15.73 57.34
C ARG A 138 -31.82 -15.03 56.97
N LEU A 139 -32.19 -14.99 55.70
CA LEU A 139 -33.49 -14.46 55.27
C LEU A 139 -34.65 -15.30 55.83
N LEU A 140 -34.51 -16.63 55.84
CA LEU A 140 -35.52 -17.51 56.45
C LEU A 140 -35.65 -17.25 57.95
N GLN A 141 -34.55 -17.03 58.65
CA GLN A 141 -34.56 -16.63 60.06
C GLN A 141 -35.26 -15.28 60.25
N ALA A 142 -34.93 -14.25 59.45
CA ALA A 142 -35.56 -12.93 59.54
C ALA A 142 -37.07 -12.99 59.28
N LYS A 143 -37.50 -13.79 58.29
CA LYS A 143 -38.93 -14.05 58.02
C LYS A 143 -39.64 -14.71 59.19
N ALA A 144 -39.00 -15.66 59.86
CA ALA A 144 -39.54 -16.28 61.06
C ALA A 144 -39.72 -15.25 62.19
N SER A 145 -38.73 -14.37 62.39
CA SER A 145 -38.80 -13.27 63.36
C SER A 145 -39.92 -12.27 63.06
N VAL A 146 -40.14 -11.91 61.78
CA VAL A 146 -41.27 -11.08 61.37
C VAL A 146 -42.59 -11.77 61.72
N LYS A 147 -42.73 -13.06 61.37
CA LYS A 147 -43.95 -13.83 61.66
C LYS A 147 -44.24 -13.90 63.17
N GLU A 148 -43.22 -14.05 64.00
CA GLU A 148 -43.35 -14.03 65.46
C GLU A 148 -43.80 -12.65 65.97
N ALA A 149 -43.13 -11.57 65.52
CA ALA A 149 -43.46 -10.21 65.90
C ALA A 149 -44.87 -9.78 65.44
N GLU A 150 -45.27 -10.17 64.23
CA GLU A 150 -46.61 -9.95 63.68
C GLU A 150 -47.67 -10.65 64.52
N ALA A 151 -47.47 -11.93 64.84
CA ALA A 151 -48.40 -12.69 65.68
C ALA A 151 -48.53 -12.07 67.08
N LYS A 152 -47.42 -11.60 67.66
CA LYS A 152 -47.42 -10.93 68.97
C LYS A 152 -48.18 -9.59 68.93
N TRP A 153 -47.88 -8.73 67.96
CA TRP A 153 -48.58 -7.45 67.78
C TRP A 153 -50.07 -7.63 67.52
N ALA A 154 -50.44 -8.53 66.60
CA ALA A 154 -51.84 -8.82 66.27
C ALA A 154 -52.63 -9.33 67.48
N ARG A 155 -52.02 -10.19 68.31
CA ARG A 155 -52.63 -10.68 69.56
C ARG A 155 -52.84 -9.55 70.57
N LEU A 156 -51.85 -8.68 70.79
CA LEU A 156 -51.97 -7.56 71.73
C LEU A 156 -53.00 -6.53 71.25
N LYS A 157 -53.01 -6.24 69.95
CA LYS A 157 -53.99 -5.34 69.33
C LYS A 157 -55.42 -5.87 69.50
N ARG A 158 -55.66 -7.15 69.18
CA ARG A 158 -56.97 -7.80 69.37
C ARG A 158 -57.41 -7.78 70.83
N LEU A 159 -56.49 -8.00 71.78
CA LEU A 159 -56.81 -7.94 73.21
C LEU A 159 -57.18 -6.51 73.67
N SER A 160 -56.48 -5.51 73.16
CA SER A 160 -56.81 -4.09 73.39
C SER A 160 -58.21 -3.75 72.87
N GLU A 161 -58.55 -4.19 71.66
CA GLU A 161 -59.87 -4.00 71.06
C GLU A 161 -60.98 -4.66 71.89
N LEU A 162 -60.77 -5.90 72.34
CA LEU A 162 -61.73 -6.64 73.17
C LEU A 162 -61.93 -6.03 74.56
N SER A 163 -60.89 -5.39 75.13
CA SER A 163 -60.96 -4.77 76.46
C SER A 163 -61.45 -3.31 76.42
N GLY A 164 -61.76 -2.77 75.24
CA GLY A 164 -62.12 -1.36 75.06
C GLY A 164 -60.96 -0.40 75.36
N GLY A 165 -59.72 -0.80 75.03
CA GLY A 165 -58.51 0.00 75.20
C GLY A 165 -57.94 -0.02 76.63
N LYS A 166 -58.45 -0.87 77.52
CA LYS A 166 -58.03 -0.92 78.93
C LYS A 166 -56.81 -1.81 79.17
N THR A 167 -56.57 -2.83 78.34
CA THR A 167 -55.45 -3.77 78.48
C THR A 167 -55.07 -4.38 77.12
N PRO A 168 -53.79 -4.41 76.71
CA PRO A 168 -52.58 -3.92 77.40
C PRO A 168 -52.43 -2.39 77.34
N SER A 169 -51.37 -1.85 77.98
CA SER A 169 -51.12 -0.41 77.99
C SER A 169 -50.73 0.11 76.59
N GLN A 170 -50.89 1.41 76.35
CA GLN A 170 -50.51 2.03 75.07
C GLN A 170 -49.00 1.84 74.78
N ASN A 171 -48.16 1.96 75.81
CA ASN A 171 -46.73 1.68 75.72
C ASN A 171 -46.43 0.24 75.25
N ASP A 172 -47.20 -0.76 75.68
CA ASP A 172 -47.00 -2.15 75.27
C ASP A 172 -47.33 -2.37 73.78
N LEU A 173 -48.37 -1.68 73.28
CA LEU A 173 -48.71 -1.69 71.86
C LEU A 173 -47.63 -1.02 71.02
N ASP A 174 -47.16 0.15 71.45
CA ASP A 174 -46.10 0.91 70.76
C ASP A 174 -44.79 0.11 70.71
N VAL A 175 -44.44 -0.58 71.80
CA VAL A 175 -43.26 -1.47 71.85
C VAL A 175 -43.42 -2.67 70.89
N ALA A 176 -44.62 -3.27 70.82
CA ALA A 176 -44.88 -4.37 69.91
C ALA A 176 -44.85 -3.93 68.44
N GLU A 177 -45.41 -2.76 68.13
CA GLU A 177 -45.38 -2.17 66.79
C GLU A 177 -43.94 -1.83 66.37
N ALA A 178 -43.17 -1.17 67.24
CA ALA A 178 -41.76 -0.87 66.99
C ALA A 178 -40.93 -2.15 66.80
N THR A 179 -41.25 -3.23 67.54
CA THR A 179 -40.59 -4.53 67.37
C THR A 179 -40.90 -5.15 66.01
N LEU A 180 -42.16 -5.10 65.58
CA LEU A 180 -42.56 -5.53 64.25
C LEU A 180 -41.87 -4.70 63.15
N ALA A 181 -41.85 -3.38 63.30
CA ALA A 181 -41.20 -2.49 62.34
C ALA A 181 -39.70 -2.80 62.20
N ARG A 182 -39.00 -3.05 63.32
CA ARG A 182 -37.59 -3.51 63.31
C ARG A 182 -37.44 -4.85 62.58
N ALA A 183 -38.26 -5.85 62.91
CA ALA A 183 -38.19 -7.15 62.25
C ALA A 183 -38.42 -7.05 60.73
N LYS A 184 -39.36 -6.19 60.29
CA LYS A 184 -39.60 -5.93 58.86
C LYS A 184 -38.41 -5.24 58.18
N ALA A 185 -37.76 -4.30 58.86
CA ALA A 185 -36.53 -3.69 58.36
C ALA A 185 -35.39 -4.72 58.26
N ASP A 186 -35.27 -5.63 59.23
CA ASP A 186 -34.29 -6.71 59.22
C ASP A 186 -34.55 -7.71 58.08
N GLU A 187 -35.81 -8.09 57.82
CA GLU A 187 -36.17 -8.92 56.66
C GLU A 187 -35.81 -8.21 55.35
N ALA A 188 -36.13 -6.92 55.22
CA ALA A 188 -35.79 -6.14 54.04
C ALA A 188 -34.28 -6.07 53.80
N SER A 189 -33.49 -5.90 54.88
CA SER A 189 -32.03 -5.93 54.85
C SER A 189 -31.50 -7.30 54.42
N ALA A 190 -31.98 -8.38 55.03
CA ALA A 190 -31.59 -9.74 54.67
C ALA A 190 -31.95 -10.07 53.21
N LYS A 191 -33.11 -9.61 52.72
CA LYS A 191 -33.53 -9.76 51.32
C LYS A 191 -32.59 -9.01 50.38
N ALA A 192 -32.17 -7.80 50.73
CA ALA A 192 -31.19 -7.04 49.96
C ALA A 192 -29.83 -7.76 49.93
N SER A 193 -29.39 -8.34 51.05
CA SER A 193 -28.17 -9.16 51.09
C SER A 193 -28.27 -10.40 50.18
N VAL A 194 -29.42 -11.10 50.15
CA VAL A 194 -29.61 -12.22 49.21
C VAL A 194 -29.47 -11.74 47.77
N ALA A 195 -30.09 -10.62 47.41
CA ALA A 195 -29.99 -10.08 46.05
C ALA A 195 -28.55 -9.71 45.67
N GLN A 196 -27.79 -9.12 46.60
CA GLN A 196 -26.37 -8.79 46.41
C GLN A 196 -25.51 -10.06 46.21
N THR A 197 -25.67 -11.06 47.07
CA THR A 197 -24.89 -12.31 46.97
C THR A 197 -25.28 -13.12 45.74
N GLN A 198 -26.56 -13.12 45.35
CA GLN A 198 -27.01 -13.74 44.10
C GLN A 198 -26.32 -13.11 42.90
N ALA A 199 -26.28 -11.78 42.81
CA ALA A 199 -25.60 -11.09 41.72
C ALA A 199 -24.10 -11.45 41.67
N SER A 200 -23.45 -11.59 42.83
CA SER A 200 -22.05 -12.06 42.89
C SER A 200 -21.88 -13.50 42.42
N PHE A 201 -22.83 -14.40 42.73
CA PHE A 201 -22.82 -15.78 42.24
C PHE A 201 -23.01 -15.85 40.73
N ASP A 202 -23.93 -15.05 40.19
CA ASP A 202 -24.21 -14.98 38.74
C ASP A 202 -22.98 -14.48 37.94
N VAL A 203 -22.20 -13.56 38.51
CA VAL A 203 -20.91 -13.13 37.94
C VAL A 203 -19.92 -14.30 37.88
N THR A 204 -19.75 -15.05 38.97
CA THR A 204 -18.86 -16.22 39.01
C THR A 204 -19.29 -17.30 38.01
N LEU A 205 -20.59 -17.55 37.87
CA LEU A 205 -21.11 -18.48 36.87
C LEU A 205 -20.84 -18.01 35.44
N THR A 206 -20.95 -16.71 35.20
CA THR A 206 -20.64 -16.11 33.90
C THR A 206 -19.16 -16.29 33.57
N GLU A 207 -18.25 -16.06 34.52
CA GLU A 207 -16.81 -16.32 34.35
C GLU A 207 -16.53 -17.80 34.06
N LEU A 208 -17.17 -18.72 34.79
CA LEU A 208 -17.06 -20.16 34.53
C LEU A 208 -17.54 -20.52 33.11
N SER A 209 -18.64 -19.94 32.65
CA SER A 209 -19.14 -20.18 31.29
C SER A 209 -18.19 -19.70 30.19
N LYS A 210 -17.46 -18.60 30.46
CA LYS A 210 -16.45 -18.01 29.57
C LYS A 210 -15.15 -18.81 29.51
N ALA A 211 -14.97 -19.80 30.40
CA ALA A 211 -13.87 -20.75 30.31
C ALA A 211 -14.01 -21.73 29.14
N VAL A 212 -15.19 -21.81 28.52
CA VAL A 212 -15.44 -22.58 27.30
C VAL A 212 -15.43 -21.64 26.10
N ILE A 213 -14.40 -21.73 25.28
CA ILE A 213 -14.27 -20.91 24.08
C ILE A 213 -15.16 -21.51 22.99
N ARG A 214 -16.08 -20.72 22.46
CA ARG A 214 -17.06 -21.14 21.44
C ARG A 214 -16.92 -20.32 20.17
N SER A 215 -17.33 -20.91 19.05
CA SER A 215 -17.41 -20.20 17.78
C SER A 215 -18.50 -19.13 17.79
N SER A 216 -18.15 -17.93 17.34
CA SER A 216 -19.09 -16.81 17.17
C SER A 216 -19.85 -16.86 15.85
N ILE A 217 -19.36 -17.62 14.87
CA ILE A 217 -19.88 -17.71 13.50
C ILE A 217 -19.95 -19.16 13.01
N ASN A 218 -20.75 -19.42 11.98
CA ASN A 218 -20.59 -20.64 11.18
C ASN A 218 -19.48 -20.36 10.17
N GLY A 219 -18.51 -21.26 10.01
CA GLY A 219 -17.37 -20.98 9.18
C GLY A 219 -16.28 -22.02 9.24
N ILE A 220 -15.09 -21.66 8.78
CA ILE A 220 -13.90 -22.52 8.74
C ILE A 220 -12.81 -21.90 9.61
N VAL A 221 -12.07 -22.74 10.34
CA VAL A 221 -10.91 -22.32 11.14
C VAL A 221 -9.73 -22.01 10.22
N LEU A 222 -9.32 -20.74 10.14
CA LEU A 222 -8.15 -20.31 9.36
C LEU A 222 -6.85 -20.47 10.12
N LYS A 223 -6.87 -20.11 11.40
CA LYS A 223 -5.68 -20.09 12.26
C LYS A 223 -6.02 -20.61 13.64
N ARG A 224 -5.15 -21.44 14.17
CA ARG A 224 -5.10 -21.90 15.56
C ARG A 224 -3.79 -21.43 16.17
N SER A 225 -3.85 -20.64 17.23
CA SER A 225 -2.68 -20.05 17.90
C SER A 225 -2.57 -20.49 19.35
N VAL A 226 -3.06 -21.69 19.66
CA VAL A 226 -3.14 -22.23 21.00
C VAL A 226 -2.93 -23.74 21.01
N GLU A 227 -2.19 -24.24 21.99
CA GLU A 227 -1.97 -25.67 22.22
C GLU A 227 -2.50 -26.12 23.60
N PRO A 228 -2.95 -27.39 23.73
CA PRO A 228 -3.25 -27.97 25.04
C PRO A 228 -2.04 -27.87 25.98
N GLY A 229 -2.29 -27.45 27.23
CA GLY A 229 -1.26 -27.21 28.25
C GLY A 229 -0.67 -25.79 28.22
N GLN A 230 -0.98 -24.97 27.22
CA GLN A 230 -0.51 -23.57 27.18
C GLN A 230 -1.28 -22.70 28.19
N THR A 231 -0.56 -21.88 28.94
CA THR A 231 -1.15 -20.86 29.81
C THR A 231 -1.42 -19.59 29.03
N VAL A 232 -2.67 -19.11 29.09
CA VAL A 232 -3.12 -17.89 28.43
C VAL A 232 -3.63 -16.89 29.47
N ALA A 233 -3.28 -15.63 29.31
CA ALA A 233 -3.62 -14.56 30.24
C ALA A 233 -4.29 -13.40 29.50
N ALA A 234 -5.44 -12.95 30.03
CA ALA A 234 -6.26 -11.87 29.46
C ALA A 234 -5.97 -10.49 30.08
N ALA A 235 -4.87 -10.32 30.81
CA ALA A 235 -4.66 -9.17 31.71
C ALA A 235 -4.38 -7.83 31.01
N PHE A 236 -3.72 -7.83 29.84
CA PHE A 236 -3.31 -6.60 29.13
C PHE A 236 -3.81 -6.54 27.69
N GLN A 237 -3.83 -7.68 27.00
CA GLN A 237 -4.38 -7.86 25.66
C GLN A 237 -4.99 -9.27 25.62
N SER A 238 -6.18 -9.40 25.04
CA SER A 238 -6.77 -10.73 24.85
C SER A 238 -6.03 -11.41 23.68
N PRO A 239 -5.27 -12.48 23.91
CA PRO A 239 -4.64 -13.20 22.81
C PRO A 239 -5.71 -13.82 21.92
N VAL A 240 -5.55 -13.67 20.61
CA VAL A 240 -6.39 -14.35 19.61
C VAL A 240 -5.99 -15.81 19.58
N LEU A 241 -6.93 -16.70 19.91
CA LEU A 241 -6.70 -18.14 19.89
C LEU A 241 -7.06 -18.75 18.54
N PHE A 242 -8.17 -18.29 17.97
CA PHE A 242 -8.67 -18.78 16.68
C PHE A 242 -9.04 -17.62 15.77
N THR A 243 -8.77 -17.77 14.48
CA THR A 243 -9.31 -16.89 13.44
C THR A 243 -10.26 -17.70 12.58
N LEU A 244 -11.50 -17.25 12.46
CA LEU A 244 -12.58 -17.94 11.76
C LEU A 244 -13.02 -17.12 10.54
N ALA A 245 -13.33 -17.81 9.44
CA ALA A 245 -13.91 -17.20 8.24
C ALA A 245 -15.30 -17.77 7.97
N GLU A 246 -16.29 -16.90 7.67
CA GLU A 246 -17.67 -17.35 7.43
C GLU A 246 -17.81 -18.19 6.17
N ASN A 247 -17.16 -17.77 5.08
CA ASN A 247 -17.24 -18.43 3.80
C ASN A 247 -15.99 -18.14 2.96
N LEU A 248 -15.40 -19.18 2.36
CA LEU A 248 -14.24 -19.08 1.48
C LEU A 248 -14.59 -19.07 -0.01
N ALA A 249 -15.85 -19.36 -0.37
CA ALA A 249 -16.33 -19.28 -1.75
C ALA A 249 -16.45 -17.83 -2.25
N GLN A 250 -16.48 -16.86 -1.34
CA GLN A 250 -16.41 -15.44 -1.67
C GLN A 250 -15.24 -14.81 -0.91
N LEU A 251 -14.35 -14.19 -1.66
CA LEU A 251 -13.20 -13.47 -1.12
C LEU A 251 -13.29 -12.00 -1.50
N GLU A 252 -12.55 -11.18 -0.77
CA GLU A 252 -12.29 -9.79 -1.10
C GLU A 252 -10.79 -9.61 -1.30
N LEU A 253 -10.42 -9.02 -2.43
CA LEU A 253 -9.07 -8.53 -2.62
C LEU A 253 -8.99 -7.12 -2.03
N ARG A 254 -8.17 -6.96 -1.01
CA ARG A 254 -7.87 -5.65 -0.40
C ARG A 254 -6.58 -5.13 -1.00
N ALA A 255 -6.71 -4.33 -2.06
CA ALA A 255 -5.60 -3.76 -2.79
C ALA A 255 -5.30 -2.33 -2.32
N ASP A 256 -4.02 -2.00 -2.24
CA ASP A 256 -3.51 -0.71 -1.85
C ASP A 256 -3.25 0.09 -3.13
N VAL A 257 -4.07 1.13 -3.36
CA VAL A 257 -3.96 2.02 -4.53
C VAL A 257 -3.22 3.29 -4.12
N ASP A 258 -2.22 3.69 -4.90
CA ASP A 258 -1.42 4.87 -4.63
C ASP A 258 -2.23 6.18 -4.71
N GLU A 259 -1.83 7.18 -3.91
CA GLU A 259 -2.48 8.51 -3.88
C GLU A 259 -2.55 9.19 -5.25
N ALA A 260 -1.54 8.99 -6.10
CA ALA A 260 -1.51 9.57 -7.44
C ALA A 260 -2.65 9.06 -8.34
N ASP A 261 -3.11 7.82 -8.11
CA ASP A 261 -4.03 7.12 -8.99
C ASP A 261 -5.45 6.97 -8.41
N VAL A 262 -5.61 7.07 -7.08
CA VAL A 262 -6.90 6.87 -6.39
C VAL A 262 -8.02 7.78 -6.92
N GLY A 263 -7.68 8.99 -7.41
CA GLY A 263 -8.66 9.93 -7.96
C GLY A 263 -9.41 9.41 -9.20
N GLN A 264 -8.84 8.43 -9.91
CA GLN A 264 -9.46 7.81 -11.08
C GLN A 264 -10.22 6.51 -10.74
N VAL A 265 -10.01 5.96 -9.54
CA VAL A 265 -10.59 4.69 -9.11
C VAL A 265 -11.97 4.91 -8.49
N GLN A 266 -12.97 4.22 -9.03
CA GLN A 266 -14.36 4.38 -8.63
C GLN A 266 -15.06 3.04 -8.41
N LYS A 267 -16.08 3.04 -7.55
CA LYS A 267 -16.92 1.87 -7.30
C LYS A 267 -17.57 1.41 -8.61
N GLY A 268 -17.55 0.09 -8.84
CA GLY A 268 -18.19 -0.56 -9.99
C GLY A 268 -17.26 -0.79 -11.19
N GLN A 269 -16.04 -0.23 -11.20
CA GLN A 269 -15.05 -0.54 -12.24
C GLN A 269 -14.66 -2.03 -12.19
N ASP A 270 -14.42 -2.58 -13.39
CA ASP A 270 -13.91 -3.94 -13.54
C ASP A 270 -12.38 -3.95 -13.39
N ALA A 271 -11.87 -5.02 -12.78
CA ALA A 271 -10.46 -5.27 -12.61
C ALA A 271 -10.14 -6.73 -12.93
N THR A 272 -8.90 -6.98 -13.28
CA THR A 272 -8.34 -8.33 -13.32
C THR A 272 -7.22 -8.41 -12.32
N PHE A 273 -6.98 -9.58 -11.73
CA PHE A 273 -5.82 -9.78 -10.87
C PHE A 273 -5.16 -11.11 -11.15
N THR A 274 -3.88 -11.18 -10.84
CA THR A 274 -3.09 -12.42 -10.82
C THR A 274 -2.59 -12.64 -9.40
N VAL A 275 -2.34 -13.90 -9.06
CA VAL A 275 -1.71 -14.30 -7.80
C VAL A 275 -0.42 -15.04 -8.11
N ASP A 276 0.57 -14.93 -7.23
CA ASP A 276 1.88 -15.54 -7.46
C ASP A 276 1.81 -17.07 -7.58
N ALA A 277 0.81 -17.69 -6.94
CA ALA A 277 0.56 -19.12 -7.03
C ALA A 277 0.08 -19.57 -8.42
N TYR A 278 -0.52 -18.67 -9.20
CA TYR A 278 -1.11 -18.93 -10.52
C TYR A 278 -0.78 -17.77 -11.49
N PRO A 279 0.50 -17.63 -11.92
CA PRO A 279 0.94 -16.48 -12.72
C PRO A 279 0.32 -16.42 -14.11
N ASP A 280 -0.04 -17.58 -14.68
CA ASP A 280 -0.63 -17.70 -16.02
C ASP A 280 -2.17 -17.53 -16.02
N GLU A 281 -2.80 -17.46 -14.84
CA GLU A 281 -4.25 -17.32 -14.70
C GLU A 281 -4.62 -15.92 -14.25
N THR A 282 -5.56 -15.30 -14.97
CA THR A 282 -6.15 -14.01 -14.60
C THR A 282 -7.55 -14.20 -14.05
N PHE A 283 -7.82 -13.63 -12.89
CA PHE A 283 -9.11 -13.71 -12.23
C PHE A 283 -9.87 -12.39 -12.37
N PRO A 284 -11.17 -12.43 -12.72
CA PRO A 284 -11.98 -11.23 -12.77
C PRO A 284 -12.34 -10.76 -11.36
N ALA A 285 -12.33 -9.45 -11.15
CA ALA A 285 -12.76 -8.81 -9.92
C ALA A 285 -13.52 -7.52 -10.20
N ARG A 286 -14.30 -7.04 -9.22
CA ARG A 286 -15.03 -5.78 -9.33
C ARG A 286 -14.90 -4.94 -8.08
N ILE A 287 -14.64 -3.65 -8.27
CA ILE A 287 -14.52 -2.71 -7.15
C ILE A 287 -15.86 -2.53 -6.46
N THR A 288 -15.91 -2.87 -5.18
CA THR A 288 -17.10 -2.71 -4.33
C THR A 288 -17.01 -1.46 -3.48
N LYS A 289 -15.81 -1.11 -3.01
CA LYS A 289 -15.59 0.05 -2.14
C LYS A 289 -14.17 0.57 -2.28
N VAL A 290 -14.02 1.89 -2.29
CA VAL A 290 -12.74 2.59 -2.13
C VAL A 290 -12.81 3.29 -0.77
N ARG A 291 -11.85 3.05 0.13
CA ARG A 291 -11.86 3.69 1.46
C ARG A 291 -11.35 5.12 1.33
N PHE A 292 -11.99 6.06 2.04
CA PHE A 292 -11.54 7.45 2.12
C PHE A 292 -10.36 7.66 3.08
N GLY A 293 -10.18 6.76 4.06
CA GLY A 293 -9.05 6.82 4.98
C GLY A 293 -7.80 6.28 4.29
N SER A 294 -6.76 7.12 4.22
CA SER A 294 -5.44 6.70 3.76
C SER A 294 -4.71 5.88 4.83
N GLN A 295 -3.69 5.16 4.39
CA GLN A 295 -2.74 4.46 5.22
C GLN A 295 -1.35 4.63 4.59
N THR A 296 -0.30 4.54 5.39
CA THR A 296 1.07 4.57 4.88
C THR A 296 1.62 3.15 4.90
N VAL A 297 1.89 2.59 3.72
CA VAL A 297 2.51 1.27 3.56
C VAL A 297 3.88 1.52 2.95
N ASP A 298 4.94 1.07 3.63
CA ASP A 298 6.33 1.24 3.18
C ASP A 298 6.73 2.69 2.83
N GLY A 299 6.14 3.67 3.52
CA GLY A 299 6.41 5.10 3.31
C GLY A 299 5.60 5.73 2.17
N VAL A 300 4.75 4.97 1.48
CA VAL A 300 3.87 5.46 0.41
C VAL A 300 2.45 5.60 0.93
N VAL A 301 1.79 6.72 0.62
CA VAL A 301 0.39 6.96 0.96
C VAL A 301 -0.50 6.19 0.00
N THR A 302 -1.27 5.25 0.53
CA THR A 302 -2.18 4.39 -0.23
C THR A 302 -3.59 4.45 0.32
N TYR A 303 -4.55 4.12 -0.54
CA TYR A 303 -5.96 4.02 -0.23
C TYR A 303 -6.44 2.59 -0.48
N LYS A 304 -6.95 1.97 0.58
CA LYS A 304 -7.38 0.57 0.54
C LYS A 304 -8.68 0.44 -0.26
N THR A 305 -8.58 -0.29 -1.36
CA THR A 305 -9.66 -0.58 -2.31
C THR A 305 -10.07 -2.04 -2.18
N ILE A 306 -11.37 -2.26 -2.04
CA ILE A 306 -11.97 -3.59 -1.84
C ILE A 306 -12.59 -4.05 -3.15
N LEU A 307 -12.07 -5.14 -3.69
CA LEU A 307 -12.57 -5.78 -4.88
C LEU A 307 -13.24 -7.12 -4.51
N LYS A 308 -14.45 -7.34 -5.01
CA LYS A 308 -15.15 -8.60 -4.83
C LYS A 308 -14.56 -9.65 -5.76
N VAL A 309 -14.25 -10.82 -5.20
CA VAL A 309 -13.67 -11.97 -5.89
C VAL A 309 -14.56 -13.19 -5.69
N ASP A 310 -14.89 -13.85 -6.80
CA ASP A 310 -15.58 -15.14 -6.77
C ASP A 310 -14.54 -16.26 -6.65
N ASN A 311 -14.68 -17.08 -5.62
CA ASN A 311 -13.83 -18.24 -5.36
C ASN A 311 -14.68 -19.52 -5.24
N SER A 312 -15.75 -19.63 -6.02
CA SER A 312 -16.61 -20.82 -6.04
C SER A 312 -15.84 -22.12 -6.36
N ASN A 313 -14.71 -22.01 -7.07
CA ASN A 313 -13.83 -23.14 -7.40
C ASN A 313 -12.90 -23.55 -6.25
N GLY A 314 -12.73 -22.70 -5.22
CA GLY A 314 -11.90 -22.98 -4.05
C GLY A 314 -10.38 -22.94 -4.28
N ASN A 315 -9.91 -22.48 -5.45
CA ASN A 315 -8.48 -22.44 -5.78
C ASN A 315 -7.73 -21.35 -5.01
N LEU A 316 -8.42 -20.24 -4.72
CA LEU A 316 -7.83 -19.10 -4.04
C LEU A 316 -7.91 -19.30 -2.52
N ARG A 317 -6.84 -18.94 -1.82
CA ARG A 317 -6.78 -19.02 -0.36
C ARG A 317 -6.61 -17.63 0.25
N PRO A 318 -7.24 -17.35 1.41
CA PRO A 318 -6.93 -16.16 2.19
C PRO A 318 -5.43 -16.03 2.48
N GLY A 319 -4.93 -14.80 2.45
CA GLY A 319 -3.51 -14.47 2.66
C GLY A 319 -2.65 -14.51 1.41
N MET A 320 -3.17 -14.94 0.25
CA MET A 320 -2.44 -14.85 -1.02
C MET A 320 -2.24 -13.38 -1.42
N THR A 321 -1.02 -13.05 -1.86
CA THR A 321 -0.71 -11.77 -2.48
C THR A 321 -1.22 -11.76 -3.92
N ALA A 322 -1.85 -10.65 -4.31
CA ALA A 322 -2.38 -10.46 -5.64
C ALA A 322 -1.96 -9.10 -6.20
N THR A 323 -1.73 -9.06 -7.51
CA THR A 323 -1.55 -7.81 -8.26
C THR A 323 -2.80 -7.57 -9.10
N ALA A 324 -3.55 -6.52 -8.76
CA ALA A 324 -4.73 -6.10 -9.49
C ALA A 324 -4.39 -5.05 -10.54
N VAL A 325 -5.03 -5.16 -11.70
CA VAL A 325 -5.04 -4.20 -12.79
C VAL A 325 -6.48 -3.70 -12.94
N ILE A 326 -6.71 -2.46 -12.50
CA ILE A 326 -8.02 -1.82 -12.48
C ILE A 326 -8.21 -1.06 -13.79
N SER A 327 -9.28 -1.34 -14.52
CA SER A 327 -9.63 -0.58 -15.73
C SER A 327 -10.37 0.71 -15.36
N VAL A 328 -9.68 1.83 -15.24
CA VAL A 328 -10.28 3.11 -14.79
C VAL A 328 -11.05 3.84 -15.88
N LYS A 329 -10.60 3.73 -17.14
CA LYS A 329 -11.26 4.36 -18.29
C LYS A 329 -11.09 3.53 -19.55
N LYS A 330 -12.17 3.33 -20.30
CA LYS A 330 -12.18 2.67 -21.61
C LYS A 330 -12.66 3.68 -22.65
N VAL A 331 -11.81 4.02 -23.61
CA VAL A 331 -12.15 4.85 -24.76
C VAL A 331 -12.13 3.97 -26.00
N LYS A 332 -13.26 3.92 -26.71
CA LYS A 332 -13.37 3.17 -27.97
C LYS A 332 -13.05 4.08 -29.15
N ASP A 333 -12.43 3.52 -30.19
CA ASP A 333 -12.21 4.20 -31.46
C ASP A 333 -11.45 5.54 -31.33
N ALA A 334 -10.44 5.59 -30.46
CA ALA A 334 -9.63 6.77 -30.19
C ALA A 334 -8.50 6.93 -31.22
N LEU A 335 -8.11 8.17 -31.50
CA LEU A 335 -6.90 8.47 -32.26
C LEU A 335 -5.68 8.41 -31.32
N LEU A 336 -4.76 7.48 -31.58
CA LEU A 336 -3.65 7.14 -30.69
C LEU A 336 -2.31 7.56 -31.28
N VAL A 337 -1.58 8.35 -30.50
CA VAL A 337 -0.22 8.80 -30.80
C VAL A 337 0.76 8.11 -29.84
N PRO A 338 1.90 7.58 -30.33
CA PRO A 338 2.95 7.07 -29.46
C PRO A 338 3.49 8.15 -28.52
N ASN A 339 3.59 7.84 -27.23
CA ASN A 339 4.04 8.80 -26.22
C ASN A 339 5.48 9.30 -26.48
N ALA A 340 6.30 8.51 -27.19
CA ALA A 340 7.62 8.91 -27.65
C ALA A 340 7.58 10.14 -28.58
N ALA A 341 6.57 10.24 -29.46
CA ALA A 341 6.42 11.38 -30.36
C ALA A 341 6.09 12.69 -29.60
N LEU A 342 5.39 12.58 -28.46
CA LEU A 342 5.06 13.73 -27.60
C LEU A 342 6.29 14.29 -26.86
N ARG A 343 7.34 13.47 -26.70
CA ARG A 343 8.58 13.82 -26.00
C ARG A 343 9.70 14.24 -26.95
N PHE A 344 9.57 13.95 -28.25
CA PHE A 344 10.56 14.28 -29.24
C PHE A 344 10.66 15.81 -29.42
N SER A 345 11.86 16.35 -29.19
CA SER A 345 12.20 17.72 -29.53
C SER A 345 13.38 17.71 -30.51
N PRO A 346 13.27 18.37 -31.68
CA PRO A 346 14.40 18.47 -32.58
C PRO A 346 15.57 19.19 -31.89
N PRO A 347 16.82 18.83 -32.21
CA PRO A 347 17.97 19.61 -31.77
C PRO A 347 17.81 21.03 -32.31
N GLN A 348 17.79 22.01 -31.40
CA GLN A 348 17.88 23.41 -31.80
C GLN A 348 19.18 23.55 -32.60
N GLN A 349 19.06 23.76 -33.91
CA GLN A 349 20.18 24.26 -34.68
C GLN A 349 20.57 25.57 -34.02
N GLN A 350 21.69 25.56 -33.29
CA GLN A 350 22.34 26.76 -32.78
C GLN A 350 22.58 27.65 -33.99
N GLN A 351 21.67 28.59 -34.21
CA GLN A 351 21.94 29.74 -35.05
C GLN A 351 23.11 30.44 -34.35
N ILE A 352 24.29 30.26 -34.90
CA ILE A 352 25.46 31.07 -34.56
C ILE A 352 25.06 32.49 -34.94
N VAL A 353 24.56 33.24 -33.96
CA VAL A 353 24.45 34.69 -34.07
C VAL A 353 25.91 35.16 -34.10
N GLU A 354 26.40 35.52 -35.28
CA GLU A 354 27.69 36.19 -35.41
C GLU A 354 27.68 37.45 -34.55
N PRO A 355 28.57 37.60 -33.56
CA PRO A 355 28.68 38.85 -32.84
C PRO A 355 29.49 39.80 -33.71
N ASN A 356 28.84 40.51 -34.63
CA ASN A 356 29.36 41.78 -35.14
C ASN A 356 29.27 42.81 -34.00
N GLY A 357 30.28 42.80 -33.13
CA GLY A 357 30.32 43.64 -31.93
C GLY A 357 31.74 43.84 -31.42
N SER A 358 32.36 44.92 -31.92
CA SER A 358 33.58 45.59 -31.49
C SER A 358 34.21 45.15 -30.16
N LEU A 359 35.51 44.81 -30.20
CA LEU A 359 36.37 44.36 -29.08
C LEU A 359 36.54 45.38 -27.93
N VAL A 360 35.85 46.52 -27.96
CA VAL A 360 36.00 47.62 -26.99
C VAL A 360 35.13 47.44 -25.74
N SER A 361 34.10 46.59 -25.76
CA SER A 361 33.19 46.41 -24.62
C SER A 361 33.66 45.41 -23.54
N LYS A 362 34.85 44.79 -23.71
CA LYS A 362 35.41 43.81 -22.74
C LYS A 362 36.26 44.41 -21.62
N LEU A 363 36.41 45.74 -21.54
CA LEU A 363 37.36 46.40 -20.63
C LEU A 363 36.72 47.28 -19.52
N LEU A 364 35.39 47.26 -19.36
CA LEU A 364 34.70 48.06 -18.32
C LEU A 364 33.98 47.16 -17.30
N PRO A 365 34.37 47.18 -16.01
CA PRO A 365 33.64 46.46 -14.97
C PRO A 365 32.33 47.18 -14.62
N HIS A 366 31.20 46.47 -14.71
CA HIS A 366 29.89 46.96 -14.29
C HIS A 366 29.56 46.50 -12.85
N PRO A 367 28.83 47.30 -12.05
CA PRO A 367 28.49 46.97 -10.66
C PRO A 367 27.35 45.95 -10.56
N PRO A 368 27.18 45.24 -9.43
CA PRO A 368 26.21 44.15 -9.31
C PRO A 368 24.78 44.72 -9.21
N GLY A 369 23.99 44.50 -10.26
CA GLY A 369 22.56 44.81 -10.33
C GLY A 369 21.69 43.56 -10.17
N SER A 370 20.64 43.70 -9.38
CA SER A 370 19.69 42.67 -8.91
C SER A 370 19.09 41.79 -10.01
N SER A 371 19.11 40.49 -9.79
CA SER A 371 18.37 39.47 -10.54
C SER A 371 16.85 39.61 -10.30
N GLN A 372 16.16 40.29 -11.20
CA GLN A 372 14.72 40.13 -11.39
C GLN A 372 14.46 38.76 -12.05
N LYS A 373 13.73 37.89 -11.34
CA LYS A 373 13.11 36.69 -11.89
C LYS A 373 12.15 37.06 -13.03
N PRO A 374 12.15 36.36 -14.17
CA PRO A 374 11.05 36.46 -15.12
C PRO A 374 9.78 35.86 -14.49
N SER A 375 8.71 36.64 -14.48
CA SER A 375 7.38 36.26 -14.03
C SER A 375 6.80 35.15 -14.91
N GLU A 376 6.27 34.11 -14.27
CA GLU A 376 5.29 33.19 -14.83
C GLU A 376 4.09 33.99 -15.36
N GLN A 377 3.78 33.82 -16.64
CA GLN A 377 2.49 34.14 -17.20
C GLN A 377 1.92 32.90 -17.90
N THR A 378 0.68 32.60 -17.51
CA THR A 378 -0.37 31.90 -18.28
C THR A 378 -0.53 30.40 -18.06
N GLY A 379 -1.30 30.06 -17.03
CA GLY A 379 -1.84 28.73 -16.73
C GLY A 379 -3.06 28.31 -17.57
N GLU A 380 -3.09 28.53 -18.88
CA GLU A 380 -4.22 28.08 -19.74
C GLU A 380 -3.80 27.33 -21.02
N LYS A 381 -2.50 27.28 -21.35
CA LYS A 381 -1.95 26.57 -22.53
C LYS A 381 -1.45 25.14 -22.25
N SER A 382 -1.88 24.48 -21.17
CA SER A 382 -1.24 23.21 -20.74
C SER A 382 -1.72 21.94 -21.47
N LYS A 383 -2.78 22.03 -22.29
CA LYS A 383 -3.34 20.88 -23.03
C LYS A 383 -2.87 20.77 -24.49
N GLU A 384 -2.27 21.82 -25.04
CA GLU A 384 -1.70 21.80 -26.38
C GLU A 384 -0.27 21.23 -26.31
N GLN A 385 0.00 20.22 -27.12
CA GLN A 385 1.31 19.59 -27.25
C GLN A 385 1.73 19.60 -28.72
N LEU A 386 3.02 19.84 -28.97
CA LEU A 386 3.60 19.81 -30.30
C LEU A 386 4.13 18.40 -30.60
N VAL A 387 3.75 17.86 -31.75
CA VAL A 387 4.32 16.64 -32.34
C VAL A 387 4.92 16.98 -33.69
N TRP A 388 5.92 16.21 -34.12
CA TRP A 388 6.62 16.46 -35.36
C TRP A 388 6.29 15.39 -36.38
N THR A 389 5.94 15.80 -37.60
CA THR A 389 5.76 14.91 -38.75
C THR A 389 6.84 15.20 -39.79
N LEU A 390 7.25 14.17 -40.53
CA LEU A 390 8.24 14.31 -41.60
C LEU A 390 7.50 14.55 -42.92
N ARG A 391 7.55 15.78 -43.44
CA ARG A 391 7.04 16.11 -44.78
C ARG A 391 8.23 16.47 -45.67
N ASN A 392 8.44 15.73 -46.75
CA ASN A 392 9.55 15.94 -47.70
C ASN A 392 10.95 15.96 -47.04
N GLY A 393 11.16 15.14 -46.00
CA GLY A 393 12.43 15.08 -45.26
C GLY A 393 12.67 16.23 -44.28
N GLN A 394 11.71 17.14 -44.10
CA GLN A 394 11.77 18.23 -43.13
C GLN A 394 10.76 18.03 -41.98
N LEU A 395 11.18 18.36 -40.76
CA LEU A 395 10.36 18.28 -39.56
C LEU A 395 9.33 19.42 -39.56
N THR A 396 8.05 19.07 -39.63
CA THR A 396 6.94 20.02 -39.53
C THR A 396 6.25 19.86 -38.18
N PRO A 397 6.09 20.92 -37.39
CA PRO A 397 5.36 20.86 -36.13
C PRO A 397 3.85 20.79 -36.38
N VAL A 398 3.17 19.93 -35.64
CA VAL A 398 1.72 19.74 -35.65
C VAL A 398 1.23 19.84 -34.22
N THR A 399 0.27 20.72 -33.98
CA THR A 399 -0.32 20.91 -32.65
C THR A 399 -1.46 19.91 -32.43
N ILE A 400 -1.44 19.26 -31.26
CA ILE A 400 -2.49 18.35 -30.80
C ILE A 400 -2.96 18.69 -29.40
N ILE A 401 -4.20 18.32 -29.10
CA ILE A 401 -4.79 18.37 -27.77
C ILE A 401 -4.72 16.98 -27.18
N LYS A 402 -3.92 16.81 -26.12
CA LYS A 402 -3.76 15.53 -25.44
C LYS A 402 -4.99 15.14 -24.63
N GLY A 403 -5.40 13.89 -24.77
CA GLY A 403 -6.41 13.21 -23.98
C GLY A 403 -5.77 12.32 -22.91
N VAL A 404 -6.40 11.19 -22.62
CA VAL A 404 -5.87 10.23 -21.65
C VAL A 404 -4.74 9.38 -22.24
N THR A 405 -3.87 8.84 -21.38
CA THR A 405 -2.69 8.07 -21.76
C THR A 405 -2.62 6.78 -20.94
N ASP A 406 -2.16 5.70 -21.56
CA ASP A 406 -1.83 4.43 -20.88
C ASP A 406 -0.32 4.32 -20.59
N GLY A 407 0.43 5.40 -20.83
CA GLY A 407 1.89 5.47 -20.70
C GLY A 407 2.65 5.13 -21.99
N VAL A 408 2.07 4.33 -22.89
CA VAL A 408 2.67 3.92 -24.17
C VAL A 408 2.13 4.75 -25.33
N VAL A 409 0.82 4.95 -25.36
CA VAL A 409 0.09 5.76 -26.34
C VAL A 409 -0.82 6.76 -25.62
N THR A 410 -1.11 7.86 -26.31
CA THR A 410 -1.96 8.94 -25.79
C THR A 410 -3.07 9.21 -26.79
N GLU A 411 -4.29 9.32 -26.27
CA GLU A 411 -5.46 9.76 -27.01
C GLU A 411 -5.27 11.20 -27.48
N VAL A 412 -5.67 11.49 -28.70
CA VAL A 412 -5.74 12.85 -29.24
C VAL A 412 -7.21 13.25 -29.37
N LEU A 413 -7.61 14.28 -28.63
CA LEU A 413 -8.98 14.81 -28.63
C LEU A 413 -9.23 15.78 -29.80
N GLY A 414 -8.17 16.38 -30.33
CA GLY A 414 -8.24 17.32 -31.46
C GLY A 414 -6.85 17.74 -31.94
N GLY A 415 -6.76 18.24 -33.16
CA GLY A 415 -5.51 18.64 -33.80
C GLY A 415 -5.47 18.25 -35.28
N ALA A 416 -4.44 18.69 -35.99
CA ALA A 416 -4.26 18.40 -37.42
C ALA A 416 -3.54 17.06 -37.65
N VAL A 417 -4.03 16.00 -37.00
CA VAL A 417 -3.46 14.65 -37.07
C VAL A 417 -4.52 13.68 -37.57
N GLU A 418 -4.14 12.87 -38.56
CA GLU A 418 -5.02 11.90 -39.21
C GLU A 418 -4.49 10.48 -39.00
N PRO A 419 -5.36 9.44 -39.02
CA PRO A 419 -4.92 8.06 -39.05
C PRO A 419 -3.94 7.80 -40.21
N GLY A 420 -2.83 7.13 -39.91
CA GLY A 420 -1.77 6.85 -40.89
C GLY A 420 -0.69 7.93 -41.00
N MET A 421 -0.86 9.10 -40.37
CA MET A 421 0.18 10.13 -40.35
C MET A 421 1.43 9.63 -39.60
N GLU A 422 2.60 9.76 -40.21
CA GLU A 422 3.86 9.39 -39.58
C GLU A 422 4.36 10.50 -38.64
N LEU A 423 4.52 10.16 -37.36
CA LEU A 423 5.05 11.04 -36.33
C LEU A 423 6.45 10.59 -35.92
N VAL A 424 7.36 11.55 -35.78
CA VAL A 424 8.74 11.30 -35.40
C VAL A 424 8.81 10.97 -33.91
N THR A 425 9.37 9.81 -33.59
CA THR A 425 9.51 9.30 -32.22
C THR A 425 10.94 9.34 -31.71
N ASP A 426 11.93 9.19 -32.60
CA ASP A 426 13.35 9.20 -32.24
C ASP A 426 14.23 9.65 -33.42
N MET A 427 15.50 9.89 -33.13
CA MET A 427 16.51 10.35 -34.08
C MET A 427 17.78 9.50 -33.95
N GLY A 428 18.02 8.64 -34.95
CA GLY A 428 19.23 7.84 -35.07
C GLY A 428 20.35 8.59 -35.81
N SER A 429 21.58 8.44 -35.34
CA SER A 429 22.78 8.83 -36.11
C SER A 429 23.33 7.61 -36.86
N ILE A 430 23.53 7.74 -38.17
CA ILE A 430 24.25 6.73 -38.94
C ILE A 430 25.72 6.82 -38.54
N LYS A 431 26.28 5.69 -38.12
CA LYS A 431 27.67 5.58 -37.66
C LYS A 431 28.64 5.49 -38.84
#